data_AF-A0A075JW09-F1
#
_entry.id   AF-A0A075JW09-F1
#
_cell.length_a   1.000
_cell.length_b   1.000
_cell.length_c   1.000
_cell.angle_alpha   90.00
_cell.angle_beta   90.00
_cell.angle_gamma   90.00
#
_symmetry.space_group_name_H-M   'P 1'
#
loop_
_entity.id
_entity.type
_entity.pdbx_description
1 polymer ?
#
loop_
_entity_poly.entity_id
_entity_poly.type
_entity_poly.pdbx_seq_one_letter_code
_entity_poly.pdbx_strand_id
1 'polypeptide(L)'
;MNFIERFFTGLVSLIAGFFGIAVNQGIVDKLGAMFLLMALFSFSVLLVEYTINVMDKKHTLLDYTLPLAKMFFSLGIFIILSVSSIIGIGVDGVMHDVLYFTTWSYTGLMVTSNIIQLLRFGNRIGLPGMNKLIEVVEGISSIFTKKK
;
A
#
# COMPACT_ATOMS: atom_id res chain seq x y z
N MET A 1 -33.96 -21.00 11.68
CA MET A 1 -32.84 -20.13 11.30
C MET A 1 -32.31 -19.48 12.56
N ASN A 2 -31.10 -19.88 12.97
CA ASN A 2 -30.50 -19.50 14.25
C ASN A 2 -30.10 -18.02 14.27
N PHE A 3 -29.99 -17.42 15.45
CA PHE A 3 -29.56 -16.00 15.61
C PHE A 3 -28.22 -15.72 14.91
N ILE A 4 -27.29 -16.67 15.01
CA ILE A 4 -25.98 -16.63 14.34
C ILE A 4 -26.14 -16.58 12.82
N GLU A 5 -27.00 -17.42 12.23
CA GLU A 5 -27.25 -17.40 10.79
C GLU A 5 -27.83 -16.07 10.32
N ARG A 6 -28.82 -15.50 11.04
CA ARG A 6 -29.40 -14.20 10.69
C ARG A 6 -28.38 -13.07 10.73
N PHE A 7 -27.51 -13.08 11.74
CA PHE A 7 -26.43 -12.10 11.85
C PHE A 7 -25.44 -12.21 10.67
N PHE A 8 -24.99 -13.43 10.37
CA PHE A 8 -24.09 -13.67 9.24
C PHE A 8 -24.74 -13.34 7.90
N THR A 9 -26.01 -13.70 7.68
CA THR A 9 -26.74 -13.33 6.46
C THR A 9 -26.85 -11.81 6.32
N GLY A 10 -27.18 -11.08 7.39
CA GLY A 10 -27.24 -9.62 7.37
C GLY A 10 -25.88 -8.99 7.05
N LEU A 11 -24.81 -9.52 7.64
CA LEU A 11 -23.44 -9.05 7.39
C LEU A 11 -23.01 -9.31 5.94
N VAL A 12 -23.28 -10.50 5.40
CA VAL A 12 -22.99 -10.85 4.01
C VAL A 12 -23.79 -9.98 3.03
N SER A 13 -25.07 -9.74 3.30
CA SER A 13 -25.91 -8.86 2.47
C SER A 13 -25.41 -7.41 2.48
N LEU A 14 -24.95 -6.92 3.62
CA LEU A 14 -24.39 -5.58 3.76
C LEU A 14 -23.07 -5.43 3.00
N ILE A 15 -22.17 -6.42 3.11
CA ILE A 15 -20.93 -6.46 2.32
C ILE A 15 -21.24 -6.51 0.82
N ALA A 16 -22.16 -7.38 0.40
CA ALA A 16 -22.56 -7.50 -0.99
C ALA A 16 -23.19 -6.21 -1.54
N GLY A 17 -23.99 -5.52 -0.73
CA GLY A 17 -24.56 -4.22 -1.06
C GLY A 17 -23.50 -3.15 -1.30
N PHE A 18 -22.55 -3.01 -0.37
CA PHE A 18 -21.43 -2.07 -0.52
C PHE A 18 -20.54 -2.40 -1.71
N PHE A 19 -20.29 -3.69 -1.95
CA PHE A 19 -19.55 -4.13 -3.12
C PHE A 19 -20.27 -3.76 -4.43
N GLY A 20 -21.59 -3.99 -4.51
CA GLY A 20 -22.40 -3.60 -5.66
C GLY A 20 -22.37 -2.09 -5.94
N ILE A 21 -22.46 -1.27 -4.89
CA ILE A 21 -22.33 0.20 -5.00
C ILE A 21 -20.94 0.59 -5.51
N ALA A 22 -19.88 0.00 -4.96
CA ALA A 22 -18.50 0.30 -5.34
C ALA A 22 -18.21 -0.09 -6.81
N VAL A 23 -18.76 -1.21 -7.29
CA VAL A 23 -18.65 -1.64 -8.70
C VAL A 23 -19.37 -0.66 -9.62
N ASN A 24 -20.61 -0.29 -9.29
CA ASN A 24 -21.41 0.61 -10.13
C ASN A 24 -20.80 2.02 -10.27
N GLN A 25 -20.04 2.47 -9.25
CA GLN A 25 -19.34 3.76 -9.27
C GLN A 25 -17.91 3.68 -9.83
N GLY A 26 -17.43 2.50 -10.27
CA GLY A 26 -16.08 2.32 -10.83
C GLY A 26 -14.95 2.54 -9.82
N ILE A 27 -15.24 2.44 -8.52
CA ILE A 27 -14.26 2.66 -7.44
C ILE A 27 -13.39 1.43 -7.23
N VAL A 28 -13.94 0.24 -7.52
CA VAL A 28 -13.22 -1.03 -7.44
C VAL A 28 -11.96 -1.02 -8.33
N ASP A 29 -12.05 -0.46 -9.54
CA ASP A 29 -10.90 -0.39 -10.45
C ASP A 29 -9.81 0.55 -9.91
N LYS A 30 -10.21 1.68 -9.34
CA LYS A 30 -9.29 2.67 -8.76
C LYS A 30 -8.56 2.12 -7.53
N LEU A 31 -9.31 1.53 -6.60
CA LEU A 31 -8.73 0.90 -5.39
C LEU A 31 -7.92 -0.35 -5.76
N GLY A 32 -8.35 -1.11 -6.77
CA GLY A 32 -7.63 -2.26 -7.30
C GLY A 32 -6.26 -1.87 -7.87
N ALA A 33 -6.17 -0.77 -8.61
CA ALA A 33 -4.91 -0.25 -9.11
C ALA A 33 -3.96 0.19 -7.97
N MET A 34 -4.49 0.85 -6.94
CA MET A 34 -3.71 1.22 -5.74
C MET A 34 -3.16 0.00 -5.02
N PHE A 35 -4.02 -1.00 -4.79
CA PHE A 35 -3.63 -2.25 -4.16
C PHE A 35 -2.52 -2.97 -4.94
N LEU A 36 -2.70 -3.07 -6.26
CA LEU A 36 -1.73 -3.71 -7.15
C LEU A 36 -0.38 -3.00 -7.08
N LEU A 37 -0.35 -1.67 -7.14
CA LEU A 37 0.86 -0.88 -7.01
C LEU A 37 1.56 -1.15 -5.67
N MET A 38 0.84 -1.08 -4.56
CA MET A 38 1.46 -1.33 -3.25
C MET A 38 1.97 -2.76 -3.12
N ALA A 39 1.23 -3.75 -3.60
CA ALA A 39 1.60 -5.15 -3.54
C ALA A 39 2.87 -5.41 -4.36
N LEU A 40 2.93 -4.93 -5.61
CA LEU A 40 4.09 -5.09 -6.49
C LEU A 40 5.35 -4.48 -5.90
N PHE A 41 5.26 -3.24 -5.40
CA PHE A 41 6.42 -2.56 -4.82
C PHE A 41 6.87 -3.17 -3.49
N SER A 42 5.93 -3.55 -2.62
CA SER A 42 6.27 -4.20 -1.34
C SER A 42 6.91 -5.56 -1.57
N PHE A 43 6.40 -6.33 -2.53
CA PHE A 43 6.99 -7.61 -2.92
C PHE A 43 8.38 -7.44 -3.54
N SER A 44 8.57 -6.41 -4.38
CA SER A 44 9.87 -6.11 -4.99
C SER A 44 10.93 -5.76 -3.94
N VAL A 45 10.58 -4.97 -2.92
CA VAL A 45 11.48 -4.67 -1.80
C VAL A 45 11.84 -5.93 -1.01
N LEU A 46 10.86 -6.79 -0.73
CA LEU A 46 11.09 -8.06 -0.03
C LEU A 46 12.05 -8.98 -0.81
N LEU A 47 11.90 -9.06 -2.14
CA LEU A 47 12.84 -9.80 -3.00
C LEU A 47 14.25 -9.20 -2.97
N VAL A 48 14.35 -7.87 -2.96
CA VAL A 48 15.64 -7.17 -2.87
C VAL A 48 16.32 -7.43 -1.54
N GLU A 49 15.60 -7.32 -0.43
CA GLU A 49 16.17 -7.62 0.89
C GLU A 49 16.57 -9.09 1.01
N TYR A 50 15.78 -10.01 0.42
CA TYR A 50 16.15 -11.41 0.32
C TYR A 50 17.47 -11.60 -0.45
N THR A 51 17.61 -10.98 -1.62
CA THR A 51 18.84 -11.08 -2.43
C THR A 51 20.05 -10.47 -1.75
N ILE A 52 19.90 -9.31 -1.09
CA ILE A 52 20.96 -8.69 -0.28
C ILE A 52 21.44 -9.67 0.81
N ASN A 53 20.51 -10.28 1.55
CA ASN A 53 20.84 -11.17 2.64
C ASN A 53 21.56 -12.44 2.17
N VAL A 54 21.19 -12.97 1.00
CA VAL A 54 21.89 -14.10 0.37
C VAL A 54 23.30 -13.70 -0.09
N MET A 55 23.48 -12.50 -0.65
CA MET A 55 24.77 -12.00 -1.12
C MET A 55 25.75 -11.72 0.03
N ASP A 56 25.29 -11.14 1.14
CA ASP A 56 26.16 -10.71 2.24
C ASP A 56 26.66 -11.85 3.14
N LYS A 57 26.23 -13.11 2.94
CA LYS A 57 26.64 -14.30 3.72
C LYS A 57 26.66 -14.10 5.25
N LYS A 58 25.84 -13.20 5.78
CA LYS A 58 25.76 -12.96 7.23
C LYS A 58 24.92 -14.07 7.87
N HIS A 59 25.61 -14.99 8.55
CA HIS A 59 25.05 -16.03 9.43
C HIS A 59 24.34 -15.49 10.70
N THR A 60 23.86 -14.26 10.69
CA THR A 60 23.03 -13.72 11.78
C THR A 60 21.58 -13.97 11.43
N LEU A 61 20.93 -14.80 12.26
CA LEU A 61 19.49 -15.10 12.32
C LEU A 61 18.64 -14.24 11.38
N LEU A 62 18.04 -14.92 10.40
CA LEU A 62 17.14 -14.41 9.38
C LEU A 62 16.03 -13.53 9.97
N ASP A 63 16.29 -12.23 10.14
CA ASP A 63 15.29 -11.31 10.68
C ASP A 63 14.38 -10.77 9.55
N TYR A 64 13.77 -11.71 8.82
CA TYR A 64 12.72 -11.43 7.83
C TYR A 64 11.42 -10.94 8.47
N THR A 65 11.34 -10.96 9.80
CA THR A 65 10.17 -10.54 10.56
C THR A 65 9.85 -9.07 10.31
N LEU A 66 10.86 -8.20 10.25
CA LEU A 66 10.68 -6.76 10.14
C LEU A 66 10.17 -6.31 8.75
N PRO A 67 10.74 -6.77 7.61
CA PRO A 67 10.20 -6.46 6.28
C PRO A 67 8.79 -6.96 6.06
N LEU A 68 8.54 -8.19 6.51
CA LEU A 68 7.28 -8.88 6.33
C LEU A 68 6.20 -8.20 7.19
N ALA A 69 6.53 -7.84 8.44
CA ALA A 69 5.66 -7.02 9.27
C ALA A 69 5.34 -5.66 8.63
N LYS A 70 6.34 -4.95 8.07
CA LYS A 70 6.10 -3.68 7.36
C LYS A 70 5.11 -3.84 6.21
N MET A 71 5.24 -4.89 5.40
CA MET A 71 4.31 -5.20 4.32
C MET A 71 2.90 -5.51 4.85
N PHE A 72 2.77 -6.27 5.93
CA PHE A 72 1.47 -6.58 6.53
C PHE A 72 0.79 -5.34 7.12
N PHE A 73 1.53 -4.52 7.87
CA PHE A 73 1.00 -3.28 8.42
C PHE A 73 0.60 -2.30 7.33
N SER A 74 1.38 -2.20 6.24
CA SER A 74 1.07 -1.29 5.15
C SER A 74 -0.21 -1.66 4.40
N LEU A 75 -0.32 -2.95 4.05
CA LEU A 75 -1.52 -3.50 3.44
C LEU A 75 -2.73 -3.39 4.39
N GLY A 76 -2.53 -3.63 5.69
CA GLY A 76 -3.58 -3.49 6.70
C GLY A 76 -4.14 -2.07 6.78
N ILE A 77 -3.28 -1.04 6.84
CA ILE A 77 -3.70 0.36 6.83
C ILE A 77 -4.48 0.68 5.55
N PHE A 78 -4.00 0.22 4.39
CA PHE A 78 -4.68 0.42 3.12
C PHE A 78 -6.05 -0.25 3.06
N ILE A 79 -6.19 -1.48 3.58
CA ILE A 79 -7.49 -2.17 3.65
C ILE A 79 -8.47 -1.37 4.51
N ILE A 80 -8.04 -0.86 5.67
CA ILE A 80 -8.88 -0.05 6.55
C ILE A 80 -9.35 1.22 5.84
N LEU A 81 -8.44 1.94 5.16
CA LEU A 81 -8.78 3.15 4.41
C LEU A 81 -9.71 2.85 3.23
N SER A 82 -9.48 1.76 2.51
CA SER A 82 -10.31 1.32 1.37
C SER A 82 -11.73 0.95 1.80
N VAL A 83 -11.87 0.15 2.87
CA VAL A 83 -13.18 -0.20 3.42
C VAL A 83 -13.91 1.05 3.92
N SER A 84 -13.21 1.95 4.61
CA SER A 84 -13.78 3.22 5.07
C SER A 84 -14.25 4.07 3.89
N SER A 85 -13.48 4.15 2.81
CA SER A 85 -13.85 4.90 1.60
C SER A 85 -15.11 4.33 0.96
N ILE A 86 -15.27 3.00 0.93
CA ILE A 86 -16.47 2.33 0.41
C ILE A 86 -17.69 2.60 1.29
N ILE A 87 -17.55 2.54 2.61
CA ILE A 87 -18.63 2.86 3.55
C ILE A 87 -19.04 4.33 3.40
N GLY A 88 -18.07 5.23 3.23
CA GLY A 88 -18.31 6.66 3.02
C GLY A 88 -19.25 6.95 1.85
N ILE A 89 -19.20 6.16 0.77
CA ILE A 89 -20.10 6.28 -0.38
C ILE A 89 -21.57 6.17 0.04
N GLY A 90 -21.87 5.25 0.97
CA GLY A 90 -23.23 5.01 1.44
C GLY A 90 -23.77 6.07 2.40
N VAL A 91 -22.91 6.98 2.88
CA VAL A 91 -23.25 7.98 3.90
C VAL A 91 -23.17 9.41 3.34
N ASP A 92 -22.02 9.79 2.79
CA ASP A 92 -21.74 11.15 2.28
C ASP A 92 -20.63 11.13 1.22
N GLY A 93 -20.91 11.69 0.04
CA GLY A 93 -19.95 11.80 -1.06
C GLY A 93 -18.70 12.62 -0.70
N VAL A 94 -18.81 13.63 0.17
CA VAL A 94 -17.64 14.43 0.60
C VAL A 94 -16.69 13.57 1.44
N MET A 95 -17.22 12.73 2.32
CA MET A 95 -16.42 11.83 3.15
C MET A 95 -15.74 10.75 2.30
N HIS A 96 -16.42 10.26 1.26
CA HIS A 96 -15.81 9.38 0.27
C HIS A 96 -14.59 10.03 -0.40
N ASP A 97 -14.71 11.26 -0.89
CA ASP A 97 -13.63 11.96 -1.58
C ASP A 97 -12.42 12.17 -0.66
N VAL A 98 -12.64 12.60 0.58
CA VAL A 98 -11.56 12.78 1.57
C VAL A 98 -10.82 11.47 1.82
N LEU A 99 -11.55 10.37 2.03
CA LEU A 99 -10.97 9.05 2.26
C LEU A 99 -10.25 8.52 1.01
N TYR A 100 -10.79 8.77 -0.17
CA TYR A 100 -10.15 8.43 -1.44
C TYR A 100 -8.81 9.16 -1.61
N PHE A 101 -8.77 10.48 -1.41
CA PHE A 101 -7.54 11.27 -1.48
C PHE A 101 -6.51 10.84 -0.42
N THR A 102 -6.97 10.50 0.77
CA THR A 102 -6.10 10.00 1.86
C THR A 102 -5.50 8.65 1.48
N THR A 103 -6.30 7.73 0.92
CA THR A 103 -5.85 6.41 0.44
C THR A 103 -4.84 6.53 -0.69
N TRP A 104 -5.07 7.45 -1.63
CA TRP A 104 -4.15 7.72 -2.72
C TRP A 104 -2.83 8.32 -2.22
N SER A 105 -2.89 9.28 -1.31
CA SER A 105 -1.71 9.91 -0.71
C SER A 105 -0.87 8.89 0.05
N TYR A 106 -1.52 8.01 0.81
CA TYR A 106 -0.88 6.89 1.49
C TYR A 106 -0.19 5.94 0.50
N THR A 107 -0.89 5.54 -0.57
CA THR A 107 -0.34 4.69 -1.64
C THR A 107 0.90 5.33 -2.27
N GLY A 108 0.83 6.62 -2.60
CA GLY A 108 1.95 7.37 -3.18
C GLY A 108 3.17 7.42 -2.26
N LEU A 109 2.98 7.66 -0.97
CA LEU A 109 4.06 7.65 0.02
C LEU A 109 4.72 6.27 0.12
N MET A 110 3.93 5.20 0.17
CA MET A 110 4.46 3.83 0.28
C MET A 110 5.21 3.41 -0.98
N VAL A 111 4.67 3.69 -2.16
CA VAL A 111 5.35 3.41 -3.44
C VAL A 111 6.66 4.20 -3.53
N THR A 112 6.65 5.49 -3.18
CA THR A 112 7.86 6.33 -3.19
C THR A 112 8.94 5.78 -2.25
N SER A 113 8.56 5.39 -1.03
CA SER A 113 9.49 4.78 -0.07
C SER A 113 10.11 3.49 -0.61
N ASN A 114 9.32 2.65 -1.26
CA ASN A 114 9.79 1.39 -1.86
C ASN A 114 10.69 1.63 -3.07
N ILE A 115 10.39 2.64 -3.91
CA ILE A 115 11.25 3.05 -5.03
C ILE A 115 12.62 3.49 -4.53
N ILE A 116 12.69 4.31 -3.47
CA ILE A 116 13.98 4.76 -2.90
C ILE A 116 14.81 3.55 -2.44
N GLN A 117 14.18 2.56 -1.81
CA GLN A 117 14.87 1.33 -1.39
C GLN A 117 15.40 0.53 -2.59
N LEU A 118 14.61 0.39 -3.65
CA LEU A 118 15.02 -0.26 -4.90
C LEU A 118 16.21 0.46 -5.56
N LEU A 119 16.17 1.79 -5.62
CA LEU A 119 17.26 2.59 -6.19
C LEU A 119 18.54 2.50 -5.36
N ARG A 120 18.44 2.50 -4.03
CA ARG A 120 19.58 2.30 -3.12
C ARG A 120 20.22 0.92 -3.32
N PHE A 121 19.40 -0.12 -3.51
CA PHE A 121 19.91 -1.43 -3.89
C PHE A 121 20.60 -1.41 -5.26
N GLY A 122 19.99 -0.77 -6.25
CA GLY A 122 20.58 -0.61 -7.58
C GLY A 122 21.95 0.06 -7.53
N ASN A 123 22.09 1.11 -6.72
CA ASN A 123 23.36 1.78 -6.48
C ASN A 123 24.39 0.84 -5.82
N ARG A 124 23.95 0.01 -4.86
CA ARG A 124 24.81 -0.95 -4.16
C ARG A 124 25.38 -2.03 -5.09
N ILE A 125 24.61 -2.45 -6.10
CA ILE A 125 25.07 -3.40 -7.13
C ILE A 125 25.83 -2.72 -8.28
N GLY A 126 26.07 -1.41 -8.21
CA GLY A 126 26.88 -0.67 -9.17
C GLY A 126 26.13 -0.23 -10.45
N LEU A 127 24.79 -0.17 -10.43
CA LEU A 127 24.03 0.34 -11.58
C LEU A 127 24.31 1.83 -11.80
N PRO A 128 24.75 2.24 -13.01
CA PRO A 128 25.04 3.63 -13.32
C PRO A 128 23.76 4.48 -13.28
N GLY A 129 23.88 5.72 -12.77
CA GLY A 129 22.77 6.70 -12.76
C GLY A 129 21.80 6.60 -11.58
N MET A 130 21.96 5.63 -10.67
CA MET A 130 21.03 5.46 -9.54
C MET A 130 21.05 6.61 -8.53
N ASN A 131 22.22 7.21 -8.23
CA ASN A 131 22.30 8.36 -7.32
C ASN A 131 21.48 9.56 -7.81
N LYS A 132 21.51 9.86 -9.12
CA LYS A 132 20.70 10.93 -9.71
C LYS A 132 19.20 10.64 -9.58
N LEU A 133 18.79 9.39 -9.73
CA LEU A 133 17.39 9.00 -9.57
C LEU A 133 16.93 9.11 -8.11
N ILE A 134 17.79 8.75 -7.15
CA ILE A 134 17.51 8.92 -5.72
C ILE A 134 17.31 10.41 -5.41
N GLU A 135 18.19 11.28 -5.88
CA GLU A 135 18.07 12.74 -5.69
C GLU A 135 16.78 13.32 -6.28
N VAL A 136 16.34 12.85 -7.46
CA VAL A 136 15.07 13.29 -8.06
C VAL A 136 13.88 12.87 -7.21
N VAL A 137 13.85 11.60 -6.76
CA VAL A 137 12.74 11.06 -5.96
C VAL A 137 12.70 11.70 -4.56
N GLU A 138 13.85 11.87 -3.91
CA GLU A 138 13.96 12.58 -2.63
C GLU A 138 13.65 14.07 -2.79
N GLY A 139 14.01 14.68 -3.92
CA GLY A 139 13.67 16.05 -4.29
C GLY A 139 12.15 16.28 -4.36
N ILE A 140 11.41 15.36 -4.99
CA ILE A 140 9.94 15.40 -5.03
C ILE A 140 9.35 15.25 -3.62
N SER A 141 9.90 14.35 -2.79
CA SER A 141 9.47 14.22 -1.39
C SER A 141 9.75 15.49 -0.58
N SER A 142 10.87 16.18 -0.84
CA SER A 142 11.28 17.38 -0.10
C SER A 142 10.34 18.57 -0.31
N ILE A 143 9.62 18.61 -1.44
CA ILE A 143 8.60 19.63 -1.73
C ILE A 143 7.43 19.51 -0.74
N PHE A 144 7.10 18.29 -0.30
CA PHE A 144 6.03 18.03 0.67
C PHE A 144 6.48 18.17 2.13
N THR A 145 7.78 18.09 2.43
CA THR A 145 8.33 18.18 3.80
C THR A 145 9.01 19.51 4.15
N LYS A 146 9.13 20.46 3.21
CA LYS A 146 9.59 21.82 3.54
C LYS A 146 8.56 22.52 4.44
N LYS A 147 8.75 22.39 5.76
CA LYS A 147 8.22 23.33 6.75
C LYS A 147 8.70 24.73 6.34
N LYS A 148 7.76 25.59 5.96
CA LYS A 148 7.96 27.04 6.07
C LYS A 148 7.95 27.43 7.54
#